data_AF-K2GDK2-F1
#
_entry.id   AF-K2GDK2-F1
#
_cell.length_a   1.000
_cell.length_b   1.000
_cell.length_c   1.000
_cell.angle_alpha   90.00
_cell.angle_beta   90.00
_cell.angle_gamma   90.00
#
_symmetry.space_group_name_H-M   'P 1'
#
loop_
_entity.id
_entity.type
_entity.pdbx_description
1 polymer ?
#
loop_
_entity_poly.entity_id
_entity_poly.type
_entity_poly.pdbx_seq_one_letter_code
_entity_poly.pdbx_strand_id
1 'polypeptide(L)'
;MARNKTKKPVYKRFWFWTILILAMLVIGNFGDKGSTEQTESTSNSEQAASEESESKEEVEASTKEKGEKESTEKGSEKASKEKKEENNTITTSQKNAVQEAEDYLEFSAFSREGLLNQLSSEAGSGYPLEDAEYAVDQLNVDWNEQAVKSAENYMEVSAFSEQELKQQLTSDAGEGFTEEQAQYAIDQIDFSKEETVSEESSEESSADSSESESDMTTSQKNALQEAESYLEYTAFSKLGLIDQLSSDYGSGYPREDAEFAVNQLDVNWNEQAVKSAESYLEYSSFSESGLKQQLTSDAGEKFTEKQAQYAVEQMNFGGNESSSDESSDEDGSSDGSMTKSKQNAVAQAESYLEFSAFSKKGLVQQLSSDAGSGYPREDAEFAVNQLDVNWNEQAVKSAESYLDTMSFSRDGLIQQLSSDAGSGFTREQAEYAADQVGL
;
A
#
# COMPACT_ATOMS: atom_id res chain seq x y z
N MET A 1 43.93 12.06 -6.85
CA MET A 1 43.49 10.67 -7.07
C MET A 1 42.12 10.52 -6.42
N ALA A 2 41.16 10.03 -7.19
CA ALA A 2 39.76 9.89 -6.81
C ALA A 2 39.57 9.00 -5.58
N ARG A 3 38.63 9.37 -4.70
CA ARG A 3 37.93 8.42 -3.84
C ARG A 3 36.50 8.35 -4.36
N ASN A 4 36.19 7.23 -5.00
CA ASN A 4 34.83 6.89 -5.42
C ASN A 4 33.93 6.78 -4.18
N LYS A 5 32.75 7.39 -4.27
CA LYS A 5 31.64 7.15 -3.36
C LYS A 5 31.13 5.72 -3.59
N THR A 6 30.78 5.02 -2.51
CA THR A 6 29.80 3.93 -2.55
C THR A 6 28.56 4.41 -1.80
N LYS A 7 27.46 4.66 -2.52
CA LYS A 7 26.14 4.94 -1.95
C LYS A 7 25.61 3.67 -1.27
N LYS A 8 24.95 3.79 -0.11
CA LYS A 8 24.21 2.68 0.54
C LYS A 8 22.98 2.28 -0.30
N PRO A 9 22.59 0.99 -0.32
CA PRO A 9 21.48 0.51 -1.15
C PRO A 9 20.10 1.04 -0.71
N VAL A 10 19.21 1.27 -1.68
CA VAL A 10 17.87 1.86 -1.53
C VAL A 10 16.86 0.88 -0.90
N TYR A 11 17.09 -0.43 -1.08
CA TYR A 11 16.23 -1.55 -0.68
C TYR A 11 16.41 -2.04 0.76
N LYS A 12 16.98 -1.24 1.67
CA LYS A 12 16.84 -1.46 3.12
C LYS A 12 15.91 -0.43 3.79
N ARG A 13 15.31 0.45 2.99
CA ARG A 13 14.61 1.65 3.45
C ARG A 13 13.11 1.36 3.44
N PHE A 14 12.47 1.48 4.59
CA PHE A 14 11.08 1.11 4.86
C PHE A 14 10.03 1.64 3.84
N TRP A 15 10.25 2.80 3.21
CA TRP A 15 9.41 3.35 2.13
C TRP A 15 9.30 2.45 0.87
N PHE A 16 10.29 1.57 0.65
CA PHE A 16 10.30 0.53 -0.39
C PHE A 16 9.23 -0.56 -0.16
N TRP A 17 8.79 -0.79 1.09
CA TRP A 17 7.79 -1.81 1.43
C TRP A 17 6.37 -1.25 1.65
N THR A 18 6.24 0.00 2.08
CA THR A 18 4.91 0.65 2.21
C THR A 18 4.30 1.02 0.85
N ILE A 19 5.09 1.46 -0.14
CA ILE A 19 4.64 1.56 -1.55
C ILE A 19 4.21 0.20 -2.11
N LEU A 20 4.90 -0.87 -1.69
CA LEU A 20 4.68 -2.24 -2.15
C LEU A 20 3.36 -2.83 -1.58
N ILE A 21 3.00 -2.50 -0.33
CA ILE A 21 1.72 -2.89 0.31
C ILE A 21 0.53 -2.07 -0.23
N LEU A 22 0.72 -0.77 -0.51
CA LEU A 22 -0.33 0.08 -1.06
C LEU A 22 -0.63 -0.24 -2.55
N ALA A 23 0.38 -0.66 -3.33
CA ALA A 23 0.21 -1.19 -4.70
C ALA A 23 -0.55 -2.52 -4.74
N MET A 24 -0.45 -3.36 -3.70
CA MET A 24 -1.22 -4.62 -3.63
C MET A 24 -2.69 -4.42 -3.24
N LEU A 25 -3.03 -3.39 -2.45
CA LEU A 25 -4.43 -3.08 -2.08
C LEU A 25 -5.26 -2.50 -3.24
N VAL A 26 -4.65 -1.80 -4.19
CA VAL A 26 -5.33 -1.30 -5.41
C VAL A 26 -5.70 -2.46 -6.36
N ILE A 27 -5.03 -3.61 -6.25
CA ILE A 27 -5.34 -4.84 -7.01
C ILE A 27 -6.38 -5.72 -6.27
N GLY A 28 -6.59 -5.52 -4.97
CA GLY A 28 -7.45 -6.37 -4.12
C GLY A 28 -8.95 -6.05 -4.11
N ASN A 29 -9.41 -4.97 -4.74
CA ASN A 29 -10.83 -4.58 -4.72
C ASN A 29 -11.52 -4.79 -6.07
N PHE A 30 -11.52 -6.05 -6.53
CA PHE A 30 -12.43 -6.51 -7.60
C PHE A 30 -13.25 -7.70 -7.08
N GLY A 31 -14.38 -7.40 -6.42
CA GLY A 31 -15.42 -8.38 -6.13
C GLY A 31 -16.29 -8.06 -4.92
N ASP A 32 -17.39 -7.31 -5.10
CA ASP A 32 -18.75 -7.86 -5.04
C ASP A 32 -19.82 -6.73 -5.09
N LYS A 33 -20.96 -7.08 -5.68
CA LYS A 33 -22.12 -6.25 -5.96
C LYS A 33 -22.88 -5.80 -4.71
N GLY A 34 -23.20 -4.51 -4.67
CA GLY A 34 -24.56 -4.02 -4.46
C GLY A 34 -25.08 -3.90 -3.02
N SER A 35 -25.44 -2.67 -2.64
CA SER A 35 -26.78 -2.37 -2.15
C SER A 35 -27.04 -0.86 -2.12
N THR A 36 -28.27 -0.55 -2.46
CA THR A 36 -28.89 0.75 -2.65
C THR A 36 -29.13 1.43 -1.31
N GLU A 37 -28.77 2.70 -1.17
CA GLU A 37 -29.43 3.59 -0.21
C GLU A 37 -29.94 4.86 -0.90
N GLN A 38 -31.24 5.05 -0.74
CA GLN A 38 -31.98 6.26 -1.06
C GLN A 38 -31.50 7.38 -0.16
N THR A 39 -31.20 8.54 -0.75
CA THR A 39 -31.36 9.82 -0.06
C THR A 39 -32.14 10.76 -0.95
N GLU A 40 -33.35 11.08 -0.49
CA GLU A 40 -34.15 12.16 -1.00
C GLU A 40 -33.38 13.48 -0.95
N SER A 41 -33.43 14.25 -2.04
CA SER A 41 -33.30 15.70 -1.95
C SER A 41 -34.14 16.35 -3.03
N THR A 42 -35.20 16.99 -2.55
CA THR A 42 -35.99 18.01 -3.23
C THR A 42 -35.10 19.13 -3.78
N SER A 43 -35.18 19.40 -5.07
CA SER A 43 -35.04 20.76 -5.58
C SER A 43 -35.91 20.94 -6.81
N ASN A 44 -36.71 21.99 -6.76
CA ASN A 44 -37.73 22.39 -7.71
C ASN A 44 -37.18 23.59 -8.48
N SER A 45 -37.15 23.57 -9.82
CA SER A 45 -37.58 24.68 -10.70
C SER A 45 -37.26 24.41 -12.18
N GLU A 46 -38.16 24.90 -13.02
CA GLU A 46 -38.02 25.29 -14.44
C GLU A 46 -38.13 24.24 -15.55
N GLN A 47 -39.39 23.86 -15.73
CA GLN A 47 -40.15 23.90 -16.99
C GLN A 47 -39.55 24.76 -18.13
N ALA A 48 -39.27 24.11 -19.26
CA ALA A 48 -39.43 24.66 -20.61
C ALA A 48 -40.08 23.61 -21.52
N ALA A 49 -41.16 24.01 -22.18
CA ALA A 49 -42.01 23.18 -23.02
C ALA A 49 -41.63 23.26 -24.50
N SER A 50 -41.75 22.14 -25.20
CA SER A 50 -42.21 22.03 -26.61
C SER A 50 -42.41 20.54 -26.93
N GLU A 51 -43.66 20.10 -27.02
CA GLU A 51 -44.38 19.76 -28.27
C GLU A 51 -44.37 18.26 -28.60
N GLU A 52 -45.38 17.59 -28.04
CA GLU A 52 -46.39 16.75 -28.72
C GLU A 52 -46.07 16.18 -30.11
N SER A 53 -46.04 14.84 -30.20
CA SER A 53 -46.69 14.12 -31.31
C SER A 53 -47.18 12.75 -30.84
N GLU A 54 -48.49 12.57 -30.91
CA GLU A 54 -49.22 11.32 -30.68
C GLU A 54 -48.85 10.23 -31.70
N SER A 55 -48.77 8.98 -31.23
CA SER A 55 -49.31 7.84 -31.98
C SER A 55 -49.68 6.71 -31.01
N LYS A 56 -50.95 6.33 -31.05
CA LYS A 56 -51.60 5.30 -30.26
C LYS A 56 -51.34 3.91 -30.84
N GLU A 57 -51.05 2.98 -29.93
CA GLU A 57 -51.80 1.74 -29.68
C GLU A 57 -51.97 0.75 -30.85
N GLU A 58 -51.32 -0.41 -30.76
CA GLU A 58 -52.04 -1.68 -30.95
C GLU A 58 -51.48 -2.79 -30.06
N VAL A 59 -52.40 -3.34 -29.28
CA VAL A 59 -52.32 -4.48 -28.38
C VAL A 59 -52.66 -5.74 -29.17
N GLU A 60 -51.85 -6.79 -29.06
CA GLU A 60 -52.38 -8.15 -29.11
C GLU A 60 -51.82 -9.00 -27.98
N ALA A 61 -52.73 -9.42 -27.11
CA ALA A 61 -52.55 -10.44 -26.10
C ALA A 61 -53.28 -11.71 -26.54
N SER A 62 -52.66 -12.89 -26.38
CA SER A 62 -53.38 -14.13 -26.12
C SER A 62 -52.53 -15.16 -25.36
N THR A 63 -52.63 -15.07 -24.03
CA THR A 63 -53.32 -16.02 -23.16
C THR A 63 -53.08 -17.55 -23.26
N LYS A 64 -52.69 -18.09 -22.10
CA LYS A 64 -52.92 -19.42 -21.48
C LYS A 64 -52.08 -20.63 -21.94
N GLU A 65 -51.39 -21.24 -20.98
CA GLU A 65 -51.98 -22.34 -20.19
C GLU A 65 -51.32 -22.52 -18.81
N LYS A 66 -52.11 -23.05 -17.88
CA LYS A 66 -51.91 -23.21 -16.43
C LYS A 66 -51.84 -24.71 -16.10
N GLY A 67 -51.01 -25.09 -15.13
CA GLY A 67 -51.12 -26.35 -14.36
C GLY A 67 -49.87 -26.53 -13.49
N GLU A 68 -49.81 -26.11 -12.22
CA GLU A 68 -50.46 -26.65 -11.01
C GLU A 68 -50.02 -28.07 -10.64
N LYS A 69 -49.05 -28.21 -9.71
CA LYS A 69 -49.26 -28.98 -8.45
C LYS A 69 -48.16 -28.78 -7.39
N GLU A 70 -48.66 -28.75 -6.17
CA GLU A 70 -48.16 -28.41 -4.84
C GLU A 70 -47.50 -29.59 -4.08
N SER A 71 -46.74 -29.24 -3.01
CA SER A 71 -46.54 -29.94 -1.72
C SER A 71 -45.82 -31.31 -1.66
N THR A 72 -45.06 -31.70 -0.61
CA THR A 72 -44.90 -31.20 0.77
C THR A 72 -43.60 -31.75 1.43
N GLU A 73 -43.06 -30.93 2.34
CA GLU A 73 -42.33 -31.15 3.62
C GLU A 73 -42.01 -32.57 4.18
N LYS A 74 -40.76 -32.68 4.71
CA LYS A 74 -40.37 -33.10 6.09
C LYS A 74 -39.71 -34.48 6.34
N GLY A 75 -38.42 -34.42 6.74
CA GLY A 75 -37.90 -35.02 7.98
C GLY A 75 -37.29 -36.44 7.93
N SER A 76 -35.98 -36.54 8.13
CA SER A 76 -35.39 -37.56 9.01
C SER A 76 -33.98 -37.16 9.44
N GLU A 77 -33.90 -36.77 10.72
CA GLU A 77 -32.67 -36.61 11.47
C GLU A 77 -32.41 -37.93 12.22
N LYS A 78 -31.14 -38.35 12.21
CA LYS A 78 -30.40 -39.00 13.30
C LYS A 78 -29.95 -40.47 13.13
N ALA A 79 -28.61 -40.57 13.27
CA ALA A 79 -27.79 -41.67 13.78
C ALA A 79 -27.23 -42.69 12.77
N SER A 80 -25.96 -42.48 12.39
CA SER A 80 -24.93 -43.47 12.76
C SER A 80 -23.67 -42.76 13.24
N LYS A 81 -23.22 -43.22 14.40
CA LYS A 81 -22.05 -42.80 15.15
C LYS A 81 -21.08 -43.98 15.01
N GLU A 82 -20.07 -43.84 14.17
CA GLU A 82 -18.97 -44.81 14.01
C GLU A 82 -17.72 -44.00 13.71
N LYS A 83 -16.99 -43.62 14.76
CA LYS A 83 -15.75 -44.27 15.23
C LYS A 83 -14.55 -43.84 14.38
N LYS A 84 -13.76 -42.93 14.98
CA LYS A 84 -12.34 -42.70 14.72
C LYS A 84 -11.64 -44.03 14.41
N GLU A 85 -11.25 -44.21 13.15
CA GLU A 85 -10.06 -44.96 12.79
C GLU A 85 -9.09 -43.96 12.16
N GLU A 86 -8.04 -43.73 12.93
CA GLU A 86 -6.88 -42.90 12.71
C GLU A 86 -6.10 -43.47 11.53
N ASN A 87 -6.36 -42.96 10.33
CA ASN A 87 -5.49 -43.19 9.19
C ASN A 87 -4.40 -42.13 9.24
N ASN A 88 -3.38 -42.40 10.07
CA ASN A 88 -2.18 -41.60 10.32
C ASN A 88 -1.27 -41.52 9.07
N THR A 89 -1.85 -41.17 7.92
CA THR A 89 -1.09 -40.92 6.70
C THR A 89 -0.83 -39.43 6.62
N ILE A 90 0.39 -39.02 7.00
CA ILE A 90 0.87 -37.64 6.91
C ILE A 90 0.54 -37.10 5.50
N THR A 91 -0.14 -35.96 5.44
CA THR A 91 -0.56 -35.36 4.18
C THR A 91 0.67 -34.82 3.43
N THR A 92 0.55 -34.62 2.12
CA THR A 92 1.63 -33.96 1.35
C THR A 92 1.87 -32.53 1.86
N SER A 93 0.80 -31.82 2.23
CA SER A 93 0.87 -30.47 2.81
C SER A 93 1.71 -30.45 4.09
N GLN A 94 1.44 -31.37 5.02
CA GLN A 94 2.21 -31.55 6.26
C GLN A 94 3.68 -31.87 6.02
N LYS A 95 4.00 -32.73 5.03
CA LYS A 95 5.40 -33.03 4.69
C LYS A 95 6.13 -31.83 4.13
N ASN A 96 5.46 -31.04 3.28
CA ASN A 96 6.05 -29.84 2.70
C ASN A 96 6.26 -28.77 3.77
N ALA A 97 5.28 -28.57 4.65
CA ALA A 97 5.40 -27.63 5.77
C ALA A 97 6.56 -27.99 6.72
N VAL A 98 6.78 -29.28 7.02
CA VAL A 98 7.95 -29.73 7.82
C VAL A 98 9.25 -29.36 7.12
N GLN A 99 9.38 -29.68 5.83
CA GLN A 99 10.61 -29.38 5.07
C GLN A 99 10.88 -27.87 5.03
N GLU A 100 9.85 -27.07 4.77
CA GLU A 100 10.00 -25.61 4.67
C GLU A 100 10.32 -24.98 6.03
N ALA A 101 9.81 -25.56 7.12
CA ALA A 101 10.16 -25.15 8.48
C ALA A 101 11.64 -25.45 8.79
N GLU A 102 12.18 -26.58 8.34
CA GLU A 102 13.61 -26.89 8.43
C GLU A 102 14.45 -25.90 7.60
N ASP A 103 14.02 -25.61 6.37
CA ASP A 103 14.71 -24.68 5.46
C ASP A 103 14.74 -23.25 6.04
N TYR A 104 13.64 -22.79 6.67
CA TYR A 104 13.62 -21.49 7.35
C TYR A 104 14.63 -21.41 8.50
N LEU A 105 14.70 -22.46 9.33
CA LEU A 105 15.63 -22.53 10.47
C LEU A 105 17.09 -22.71 10.04
N GLU A 106 17.35 -23.16 8.82
CA GLU A 106 18.71 -23.17 8.25
C GLU A 106 19.18 -21.75 7.90
N PHE A 107 18.27 -20.87 7.48
CA PHE A 107 18.61 -19.52 7.01
C PHE A 107 18.54 -18.44 8.10
N SER A 108 17.55 -18.54 8.99
CA SER A 108 17.30 -17.54 10.03
C SER A 108 16.92 -18.20 11.35
N ALA A 109 17.19 -17.50 12.46
CA ALA A 109 16.67 -17.89 13.76
C ALA A 109 15.18 -17.53 13.87
N PHE A 110 14.39 -18.38 14.52
CA PHE A 110 12.99 -18.13 14.78
C PHE A 110 12.60 -18.62 16.17
N SER A 111 11.65 -17.94 16.81
CA SER A 111 10.89 -18.56 17.89
C SER A 111 9.92 -19.61 17.36
N ARG A 112 9.38 -20.43 18.25
CA ARG A 112 8.35 -21.41 17.89
C ARG A 112 7.13 -20.72 17.28
N GLU A 113 6.70 -19.60 17.87
CA GLU A 113 5.53 -18.84 17.42
C GLU A 113 5.81 -18.07 16.13
N GLY A 114 6.99 -17.47 16.00
CA GLY A 114 7.44 -16.81 14.78
C GLY A 114 7.48 -17.77 13.59
N LEU A 115 8.04 -18.97 13.76
CA LEU A 115 8.07 -19.99 12.70
C LEU A 115 6.67 -20.47 12.33
N LEU A 116 5.79 -20.66 13.31
CA LEU A 116 4.39 -21.01 13.07
C LEU A 116 3.68 -19.94 12.24
N ASN A 117 3.80 -18.67 12.63
CA ASN A 117 3.21 -17.54 11.94
C ASN A 117 3.77 -17.39 10.52
N GLN A 118 5.08 -17.59 10.33
CA GLN A 118 5.73 -17.55 9.03
C GLN A 118 5.16 -18.63 8.09
N LEU A 119 4.93 -19.85 8.59
CA LEU A 119 4.37 -20.94 7.80
C LEU A 119 2.89 -20.75 7.50
N SER A 120 2.11 -20.22 8.45
CA SER A 120 0.64 -20.10 8.30
C SER A 120 0.16 -18.81 7.65
N SER A 121 0.98 -17.74 7.66
CA SER A 121 0.58 -16.45 7.12
C SER A 121 0.47 -16.47 5.60
N GLU A 122 -0.52 -15.76 5.06
CA GLU A 122 -0.70 -15.60 3.61
C GLU A 122 0.50 -14.89 2.95
N ALA A 123 1.20 -14.03 3.69
CA ALA A 123 2.41 -13.35 3.24
C ALA A 123 3.68 -14.22 3.34
N GLY A 124 3.62 -15.30 4.12
CA GLY A 124 4.69 -16.29 4.24
C GLY A 124 4.43 -17.50 3.33
N SER A 125 4.33 -18.70 3.92
CA SER A 125 4.12 -19.93 3.14
C SER A 125 2.65 -20.28 2.90
N GLY A 126 1.72 -19.67 3.65
CA GLY A 126 0.28 -19.83 3.46
C GLY A 126 -0.27 -21.25 3.74
N TYR A 127 0.44 -22.06 4.55
CA TYR A 127 -0.07 -23.36 4.95
C TYR A 127 -1.31 -23.23 5.84
N PRO A 128 -2.27 -24.18 5.78
CA PRO A 128 -3.31 -24.27 6.79
C PRO A 128 -2.68 -24.32 8.19
N LEU A 129 -3.24 -23.58 9.15
CA LEU A 129 -2.69 -23.48 10.50
C LEU A 129 -2.41 -24.86 11.12
N GLU A 130 -3.32 -25.83 10.93
CA GLU A 130 -3.16 -27.19 11.44
C GLU A 130 -1.92 -27.92 10.86
N ASP A 131 -1.56 -27.65 9.60
CA ASP A 131 -0.38 -28.25 8.96
C ASP A 131 0.91 -27.54 9.38
N ALA A 132 0.85 -26.23 9.62
CA ALA A 132 1.97 -25.44 10.16
C ALA A 132 2.27 -25.81 11.63
N GLU A 133 1.23 -25.97 12.46
CA GLU A 133 1.37 -26.48 13.84
C GLU A 133 1.96 -27.88 13.85
N TYR A 134 1.44 -28.77 12.98
CA TYR A 134 2.01 -30.10 12.81
C TYR A 134 3.49 -30.03 12.44
N ALA A 135 3.86 -29.15 11.49
CA ALA A 135 5.24 -29.00 11.04
C ALA A 135 6.18 -28.61 12.19
N VAL A 136 5.87 -27.52 12.90
CA VAL A 136 6.68 -27.03 14.02
C VAL A 136 6.80 -28.07 15.14
N ASP A 137 5.73 -28.83 15.41
CA ASP A 137 5.72 -29.88 16.43
C ASP A 137 6.51 -31.14 16.06
N GLN A 138 6.76 -31.40 14.77
CA GLN A 138 7.61 -32.51 14.34
C GLN A 138 9.11 -32.20 14.44
N LEU A 139 9.48 -30.92 14.54
CA LEU A 139 10.88 -30.52 14.58
C LEU A 139 11.49 -30.78 15.96
N ASN A 140 12.72 -31.27 15.98
CA ASN A 140 13.52 -31.38 17.21
C ASN A 140 14.46 -30.18 17.32
N VAL A 141 13.87 -29.01 17.64
CA VAL A 141 14.57 -27.72 17.69
C VAL A 141 14.80 -27.31 19.15
N ASP A 142 16.02 -26.87 19.46
CA ASP A 142 16.33 -26.20 20.72
C ASP A 142 15.98 -24.71 20.60
N TRP A 143 14.82 -24.34 21.13
CA TRP A 143 14.33 -22.96 21.06
C TRP A 143 15.15 -21.97 21.91
N ASN A 144 15.87 -22.45 22.94
CA ASN A 144 16.81 -21.60 23.66
C ASN A 144 18.03 -21.28 22.78
N GLU A 145 18.51 -22.26 22.01
CA GLU A 145 19.58 -22.04 21.03
C GLU A 145 19.14 -21.08 19.91
N GLN A 146 17.89 -21.18 19.44
CA GLN A 146 17.35 -20.24 18.46
C GLN A 146 17.26 -18.82 19.03
N ALA A 147 16.88 -18.65 20.29
CA ALA A 147 16.86 -17.35 20.95
C ALA A 147 18.26 -16.74 21.03
N VAL A 148 19.29 -17.54 21.37
CA VAL A 148 20.70 -17.08 21.38
C VAL A 148 21.14 -16.64 19.98
N LYS A 149 20.85 -17.43 18.94
CA LYS A 149 21.19 -17.06 17.55
C LYS A 149 20.51 -15.77 17.11
N SER A 150 19.24 -15.60 17.45
CA SER A 150 18.51 -14.37 17.16
C SER A 150 19.15 -13.17 17.89
N ALA A 151 19.48 -13.34 19.17
CA ALA A 151 20.16 -12.32 19.97
C ALA A 151 21.54 -11.94 19.39
N GLU A 152 22.34 -12.91 18.99
CA GLU A 152 23.63 -12.69 18.33
C GLU A 152 23.47 -11.94 17.00
N ASN A 153 22.48 -12.30 16.18
CA ASN A 153 22.19 -11.62 14.91
C ASN A 153 21.83 -10.15 15.14
N TYR A 154 21.01 -9.84 16.16
CA TYR A 154 20.69 -8.46 16.52
C TYR A 154 21.92 -7.69 16.97
N MET A 155 22.75 -8.29 17.83
CA MET A 155 23.99 -7.70 18.32
C MET A 155 25.05 -7.52 17.22
N GLU A 156 25.01 -8.29 16.13
CA GLU A 156 25.89 -8.12 14.97
C GLU A 156 25.52 -6.87 14.16
N VAL A 157 24.23 -6.56 14.03
CA VAL A 157 23.75 -5.47 13.18
C VAL A 157 23.59 -4.14 13.92
N SER A 158 23.35 -4.17 15.23
CA SER A 158 23.12 -3.00 16.08
C SER A 158 23.55 -3.28 17.52
N ALA A 159 23.98 -2.24 18.25
CA ALA A 159 24.22 -2.35 19.68
C ALA A 159 22.88 -2.28 20.43
N PHE A 160 22.65 -3.24 21.34
CA PHE A 160 21.50 -3.25 22.24
C PHE A 160 21.96 -3.29 23.70
N SER A 161 21.24 -2.62 24.58
CA SER A 161 21.30 -2.92 26.01
C SER A 161 20.64 -4.27 26.31
N GLU A 162 20.95 -4.83 27.49
CA GLU A 162 20.35 -6.09 27.96
C GLU A 162 18.82 -6.07 27.91
N GLN A 163 18.22 -4.97 28.38
CA GLN A 163 16.76 -4.84 28.45
C GLN A 163 16.11 -4.64 27.07
N GLU A 164 16.77 -3.94 26.15
CA GLU A 164 16.24 -3.73 24.80
C GLU A 164 16.33 -5.01 23.99
N LEU A 165 17.46 -5.74 24.07
CA LEU A 165 17.60 -7.02 23.39
C LEU A 165 16.58 -8.03 23.91
N LYS A 166 16.36 -8.05 25.24
CA LYS A 166 15.36 -8.93 25.83
C LYS A 166 13.96 -8.61 25.32
N GLN A 167 13.58 -7.34 25.31
CA GLN A 167 12.29 -6.89 24.79
C GLN A 167 12.12 -7.25 23.30
N GLN A 168 13.16 -7.06 22.50
CA GLN A 168 13.15 -7.40 21.07
C GLN A 168 12.89 -8.90 20.85
N LEU A 169 13.52 -9.76 21.64
CA LEU A 169 13.34 -11.20 21.56
C LEU A 169 11.94 -11.65 22.02
N THR A 170 11.38 -11.01 23.05
CA THR A 170 10.06 -11.40 23.60
C THR A 170 8.86 -10.79 22.87
N SER A 171 9.06 -9.68 22.14
CA SER A 171 7.97 -8.95 21.51
C SER A 171 7.24 -9.81 20.46
N ASP A 172 5.91 -9.81 20.49
CA ASP A 172 5.06 -10.46 19.48
C ASP A 172 5.29 -9.88 18.07
N ALA A 173 5.70 -8.60 18.00
CA ALA A 173 6.08 -7.91 16.77
C ALA A 173 7.57 -8.09 16.42
N GLY A 174 8.37 -8.58 17.37
CA GLY A 174 9.76 -8.97 17.18
C GLY A 174 9.84 -10.47 16.89
N GLU A 175 10.51 -11.19 17.76
CA GLU A 175 10.79 -12.61 17.53
C GLU A 175 9.79 -13.55 18.21
N GLY A 176 9.05 -13.10 19.24
CA GLY A 176 8.05 -13.90 19.96
C GLY A 176 8.63 -15.08 20.78
N PHE A 177 9.87 -14.96 21.28
CA PHE A 177 10.41 -15.93 22.24
C PHE A 177 9.72 -15.82 23.59
N THR A 178 9.64 -16.93 24.34
CA THR A 178 9.15 -16.83 25.73
C THR A 178 10.12 -16.03 26.58
N GLU A 179 9.61 -15.44 27.67
CA GLU A 179 10.42 -14.67 28.63
C GLU A 179 11.65 -15.46 29.11
N GLU A 180 11.49 -16.78 29.33
CA GLU A 180 12.57 -17.66 29.74
C GLU A 180 13.60 -17.91 28.63
N GLN A 181 13.15 -18.05 27.38
CA GLN A 181 14.03 -18.25 26.22
C GLN A 181 14.84 -16.97 25.92
N ALA A 182 14.18 -15.82 25.96
CA ALA A 182 14.85 -14.54 25.82
C ALA A 182 15.84 -14.30 26.96
N GLN A 183 15.46 -14.54 28.23
CA GLN A 183 16.39 -14.42 29.34
C GLN A 183 17.58 -15.38 29.20
N TYR A 184 17.33 -16.62 28.78
CA TYR A 184 18.42 -17.57 28.51
C TYR A 184 19.39 -17.03 27.45
N ALA A 185 18.87 -16.45 26.36
CA ALA A 185 19.69 -15.84 25.32
C ALA A 185 20.53 -14.68 25.87
N ILE A 186 19.91 -13.78 26.63
CA ILE A 186 20.59 -12.67 27.30
C ILE A 186 21.75 -13.15 28.17
N ASP A 187 21.55 -14.21 28.96
CA ASP A 187 22.59 -14.77 29.82
C ASP A 187 23.80 -15.34 29.02
N GLN A 188 23.65 -15.59 27.72
CA GLN A 188 24.72 -16.06 26.82
C GLN A 188 25.44 -14.93 26.07
N ILE A 189 24.85 -13.74 25.98
CA ILE A 189 25.43 -12.62 25.24
C ILE A 189 26.44 -11.85 26.12
N ASP A 190 27.63 -11.63 25.58
CA ASP A 190 28.66 -10.81 26.23
C ASP A 190 28.47 -9.33 25.92
N PHE A 191 27.73 -8.64 26.78
CA PHE A 191 27.51 -7.19 26.68
C PHE A 191 28.75 -6.35 27.01
N SER A 192 29.84 -6.95 27.51
CA SER A 192 31.06 -6.20 27.85
C SER A 192 31.91 -5.78 26.64
N LYS A 193 31.52 -6.20 25.43
CA LYS A 193 32.33 -6.02 24.22
C LYS A 193 32.31 -4.63 23.58
N GLU A 194 31.49 -3.69 24.06
CA GLU A 194 31.56 -2.27 23.67
C GLU A 194 31.49 -1.27 24.84
N GLU A 195 31.89 -1.69 26.06
CA GLU A 195 32.17 -0.74 27.14
C GLU A 195 33.54 -0.08 26.97
N THR A 196 33.64 0.82 25.99
CA THR A 196 34.52 1.99 26.13
C THR A 196 33.77 3.23 25.70
N VAL A 197 32.93 3.77 26.58
CA VAL A 197 33.07 5.12 27.14
C VAL A 197 31.92 5.38 28.13
N SER A 198 32.34 5.71 29.36
CA SER A 198 31.61 6.43 30.42
C SER A 198 30.48 5.73 31.15
N GLU A 199 30.87 4.84 32.07
CA GLU A 199 30.28 4.84 33.42
C GLU A 199 30.75 6.09 34.18
N GLU A 200 29.82 6.89 34.69
CA GLU A 200 29.91 7.29 36.09
C GLU A 200 28.50 7.51 36.66
N SER A 201 28.24 6.80 37.77
CA SER A 201 27.36 7.19 38.86
C SER A 201 25.88 6.82 38.78
N SER A 202 25.58 5.56 39.13
CA SER A 202 24.39 5.20 39.91
C SER A 202 24.55 5.62 41.38
N GLU A 203 23.53 6.21 41.99
CA GLU A 203 23.13 5.89 43.38
C GLU A 203 21.70 6.40 43.67
N GLU A 204 20.93 5.56 44.36
CA GLU A 204 19.52 5.74 44.73
C GLU A 204 19.29 6.83 45.81
N SER A 205 18.04 7.36 45.87
CA SER A 205 17.19 7.41 47.09
C SER A 205 16.35 8.69 47.26
N SER A 206 15.03 8.49 47.24
CA SER A 206 13.91 9.12 47.98
C SER A 206 13.75 10.65 48.17
N ALA A 207 12.59 11.11 47.67
CA ALA A 207 11.58 11.98 48.30
C ALA A 207 12.00 13.31 48.98
N ASP A 208 11.58 14.44 48.40
CA ASP A 208 10.52 15.32 48.92
C ASP A 208 10.35 16.56 48.02
N SER A 209 9.14 17.10 48.09
CA SER A 209 8.40 18.11 47.33
C SER A 209 8.99 19.49 46.97
N SER A 210 8.44 20.01 45.86
CA SER A 210 8.16 21.44 45.54
C SER A 210 9.30 22.31 45.00
N GLU A 211 9.35 22.59 43.69
CA GLU A 211 8.72 23.75 43.01
C GLU A 211 9.39 24.05 41.64
N SER A 212 8.63 23.86 40.55
CA SER A 212 8.60 24.63 39.29
C SER A 212 9.89 25.23 38.69
N GLU A 213 10.59 24.44 37.88
CA GLU A 213 11.15 24.78 36.54
C GLU A 213 11.22 23.44 35.78
N SER A 214 10.73 23.38 34.55
CA SER A 214 10.42 22.15 33.81
C SER A 214 11.66 21.31 33.46
N ASP A 215 12.03 20.35 34.30
CA ASP A 215 13.08 19.39 33.97
C ASP A 215 12.48 18.24 33.15
N MET A 216 12.80 18.22 31.85
CA MET A 216 12.42 17.14 30.93
C MET A 216 12.90 15.78 31.46
N THR A 217 12.06 14.76 31.34
CA THR A 217 12.46 13.37 31.66
C THR A 217 13.55 12.88 30.69
N THR A 218 14.30 11.83 31.06
CA THR A 218 15.27 11.22 30.15
C THR A 218 14.60 10.70 28.87
N SER A 219 13.43 10.07 28.99
CA SER A 219 12.63 9.61 27.85
C SER A 219 12.28 10.77 26.90
N GLN A 220 11.84 11.91 27.45
CA GLN A 220 11.53 13.12 26.67
C GLN A 220 12.76 13.72 25.98
N LYS A 221 13.93 13.71 26.64
CA LYS A 221 15.19 14.18 26.05
C LYS A 221 15.62 13.29 24.89
N ASN A 222 15.53 11.97 25.06
CA ASN A 222 15.87 10.99 24.02
C ASN A 222 14.91 11.06 22.83
N ALA A 223 13.60 11.13 23.09
CA ALA A 223 12.59 11.27 22.05
C ALA A 223 12.76 12.55 21.23
N LEU A 224 13.15 13.67 21.87
CA LEU A 224 13.46 14.92 21.16
C LEU A 224 14.68 14.77 20.24
N GLN A 225 15.76 14.20 20.74
CA GLN A 225 16.97 13.97 19.95
C GLN A 225 16.72 13.03 18.76
N GLU A 226 15.92 11.99 18.95
CA GLU A 226 15.54 11.06 17.89
C GLU A 226 14.65 11.75 16.85
N ALA A 227 13.72 12.59 17.30
CA ALA A 227 12.87 13.38 16.41
C ALA A 227 13.67 14.32 15.50
N GLU A 228 14.70 14.99 16.05
CA GLU A 228 15.64 15.80 15.28
C GLU A 228 16.40 14.94 14.26
N SER A 229 16.90 13.78 14.69
CA SER A 229 17.65 12.84 13.83
C SER A 229 16.80 12.32 12.66
N TYR A 230 15.52 12.02 12.90
CA TYR A 230 14.59 11.63 11.86
C TYR A 230 14.38 12.71 10.81
N LEU A 231 14.18 13.96 11.24
CA LEU A 231 13.95 15.10 10.35
C LEU A 231 15.20 15.50 9.54
N GLU A 232 16.39 15.12 9.98
CA GLU A 232 17.61 15.28 9.16
C GLU A 232 17.63 14.33 7.94
N TYR A 233 16.94 13.19 8.04
CA TYR A 233 17.00 12.15 7.02
C TYR A 233 15.79 12.12 6.09
N THR A 234 14.59 12.35 6.62
CA THR A 234 13.35 12.30 5.83
C THR A 234 12.33 13.31 6.35
N ALA A 235 11.45 13.73 5.45
CA ALA A 235 10.36 14.61 5.81
C ALA A 235 9.25 13.83 6.53
N PHE A 236 8.63 14.48 7.51
CA PHE A 236 7.49 13.93 8.24
C PHE A 236 6.41 14.99 8.44
N SER A 237 5.16 14.56 8.46
CA SER A 237 4.13 15.34 9.12
C SER A 237 4.32 15.31 10.64
N LYS A 238 3.70 16.25 11.34
CA LYS A 238 3.72 16.27 12.80
C LYS A 238 3.20 14.95 13.39
N LEU A 239 2.07 14.45 12.87
CA LEU A 239 1.47 13.20 13.32
C LEU A 239 2.30 11.99 12.91
N GLY A 240 2.83 11.99 11.69
CA GLY A 240 3.71 10.93 11.21
C GLY A 240 4.98 10.77 12.06
N LEU A 241 5.58 11.89 12.50
CA LEU A 241 6.75 11.84 13.40
C LEU A 241 6.39 11.35 14.80
N ILE A 242 5.24 11.77 15.35
CA ILE A 242 4.73 11.25 16.64
C ILE A 242 4.48 9.74 16.52
N ASP A 243 3.83 9.29 15.46
CA ASP A 243 3.54 7.88 15.23
C ASP A 243 4.83 7.08 15.02
N GLN A 244 5.83 7.63 14.31
CA GLN A 244 7.14 6.98 14.14
C GLN A 244 7.87 6.82 15.48
N LEU A 245 7.87 7.85 16.33
CA LEU A 245 8.52 7.80 17.63
C LEU A 245 7.79 6.88 18.62
N SER A 246 6.46 6.83 18.55
CA SER A 246 5.63 6.04 19.47
C SER A 246 5.27 4.64 18.97
N SER A 247 5.56 4.33 17.71
CA SER A 247 5.32 2.99 17.17
C SER A 247 6.29 2.00 17.77
N ASP A 248 5.77 0.83 18.12
CA ASP A 248 6.56 -0.34 18.53
C ASP A 248 7.53 -0.80 17.43
N TYR A 249 7.23 -0.50 16.15
CA TYR A 249 8.11 -0.75 15.00
C TYR A 249 9.09 0.40 14.72
N GLY A 250 8.91 1.53 15.42
CA GLY A 250 9.72 2.73 15.29
C GLY A 250 10.66 2.85 16.48
N SER A 251 10.50 3.90 17.29
CA SER A 251 11.35 4.14 18.46
C SER A 251 10.74 3.66 19.80
N GLY A 252 9.46 3.25 19.82
CA GLY A 252 8.82 2.69 21.01
C GLY A 252 8.68 3.62 22.22
N TYR A 253 8.79 4.95 22.04
CA TYR A 253 8.59 5.89 23.14
C TYR A 253 7.12 5.92 23.59
N PRO A 254 6.82 6.16 24.88
CA PRO A 254 5.45 6.49 25.29
C PRO A 254 4.90 7.63 24.45
N ARG A 255 3.65 7.51 24.00
CA ARG A 255 3.08 8.48 23.06
C ARG A 255 3.12 9.91 23.60
N GLU A 256 2.92 10.08 24.91
CA GLU A 256 3.04 11.35 25.60
C GLU A 256 4.44 11.98 25.49
N ASP A 257 5.50 11.17 25.50
CA ASP A 257 6.88 11.64 25.38
C ASP A 257 7.22 11.96 23.91
N ALA A 258 6.70 11.18 22.96
CA ALA A 258 6.78 11.50 21.53
C ALA A 258 6.04 12.80 21.20
N GLU A 259 4.83 12.99 21.72
CA GLU A 259 4.07 14.24 21.57
C GLU A 259 4.80 15.42 22.22
N PHE A 260 5.36 15.22 23.41
CA PHE A 260 6.19 16.22 24.07
C PHE A 260 7.38 16.62 23.19
N ALA A 261 8.18 15.64 22.74
CA ALA A 261 9.35 15.85 21.89
C ALA A 261 9.01 16.66 20.64
N VAL A 262 8.00 16.21 19.87
CA VAL A 262 7.59 16.87 18.63
C VAL A 262 7.04 18.28 18.87
N ASN A 263 6.47 18.57 20.05
CA ASN A 263 6.01 19.91 20.42
C ASN A 263 7.16 20.87 20.82
N GLN A 264 8.34 20.36 21.21
CA GLN A 264 9.51 21.19 21.50
C GLN A 264 10.30 21.59 20.25
N LEU A 265 10.07 20.90 19.12
CA LEU A 265 10.75 21.17 17.87
C LEU A 265 10.36 22.54 17.27
N ASP A 266 11.36 23.33 16.89
CA ASP A 266 11.18 24.52 16.05
C ASP A 266 11.20 24.13 14.56
N VAL A 267 10.12 23.50 14.10
CA VAL A 267 10.01 22.94 12.74
C VAL A 267 8.91 23.64 11.95
N ASN A 268 9.26 24.03 10.73
CA ASN A 268 8.28 24.49 9.74
C ASN A 268 7.59 23.30 9.08
N TRP A 269 6.41 22.94 9.58
CA TRP A 269 5.64 21.79 9.06
C TRP A 269 5.14 21.97 7.62
N ASN A 270 5.00 23.19 7.12
CA ASN A 270 4.69 23.41 5.70
C ASN A 270 5.90 23.06 4.81
N GLU A 271 7.12 23.37 5.26
CA GLU A 271 8.35 22.99 4.56
C GLU A 271 8.55 21.48 4.54
N GLN A 272 8.20 20.78 5.62
CA GLN A 272 8.20 19.31 5.65
C GLN A 272 7.24 18.71 4.62
N ALA A 273 6.05 19.30 4.45
CA ALA A 273 5.10 18.85 3.43
C ALA A 273 5.66 19.03 2.01
N VAL A 274 6.34 20.16 1.74
CA VAL A 274 7.03 20.41 0.46
C VAL A 274 8.12 19.37 0.21
N LYS A 275 8.99 19.10 1.19
CA LYS A 275 10.05 18.08 1.08
C LYS A 275 9.48 16.68 0.82
N SER A 276 8.39 16.33 1.50
CA SER A 276 7.70 15.05 1.28
C SER A 276 7.13 14.97 -0.15
N ALA A 277 6.48 16.03 -0.62
CA ALA A 277 5.96 16.13 -1.99
C ALA A 277 7.07 15.99 -3.05
N GLU A 278 8.20 16.67 -2.87
CA GLU A 278 9.38 16.54 -3.74
C GLU A 278 9.91 15.12 -3.77
N SER A 279 9.99 14.46 -2.61
CA SER A 279 10.43 13.06 -2.51
C SER A 279 9.49 12.14 -3.28
N TYR A 280 8.16 12.27 -3.15
CA TYR A 280 7.24 11.45 -3.94
C TYR A 280 7.41 11.66 -5.45
N LEU A 281 7.55 12.92 -5.88
CA LEU A 281 7.72 13.28 -7.28
C LEU A 281 9.08 12.88 -7.87
N GLU A 282 10.09 12.57 -7.05
CA GLU A 282 11.36 12.02 -7.53
C GLU A 282 11.23 10.58 -8.00
N TYR A 283 10.31 9.79 -7.43
CA TYR A 283 10.21 8.35 -7.67
C TYR A 283 8.92 7.92 -8.37
N SER A 284 7.89 8.76 -8.39
CA SER A 284 6.59 8.42 -8.96
C SER A 284 5.90 9.63 -9.56
N SER A 285 5.03 9.35 -10.54
CA SER A 285 4.23 10.37 -11.21
C SER A 285 2.90 10.49 -10.50
N PHE A 286 2.58 11.70 -10.05
CA PHE A 286 1.30 12.00 -9.43
C PHE A 286 0.57 13.10 -10.20
N SER A 287 -0.76 13.05 -10.19
CA SER A 287 -1.59 14.24 -10.39
C SER A 287 -1.51 15.14 -9.15
N GLU A 288 -1.93 16.40 -9.28
CA GLU A 288 -1.98 17.32 -8.13
C GLU A 288 -2.87 16.75 -7.01
N SER A 289 -4.06 16.27 -7.38
CA SER A 289 -5.03 15.65 -6.46
C SER A 289 -4.49 14.36 -5.85
N GLY A 290 -3.86 13.49 -6.66
CA GLY A 290 -3.25 12.25 -6.18
C GLY A 290 -2.12 12.49 -5.20
N LEU A 291 -1.22 13.45 -5.49
CA LEU A 291 -0.14 13.81 -4.56
C LEU A 291 -0.71 14.39 -3.27
N LYS A 292 -1.69 15.28 -3.37
CA LYS A 292 -2.36 15.85 -2.20
C LYS A 292 -3.01 14.76 -1.34
N GLN A 293 -3.70 13.80 -1.95
CA GLN A 293 -4.29 12.66 -1.26
C GLN A 293 -3.24 11.80 -0.59
N GLN A 294 -2.11 11.52 -1.26
CA GLN A 294 -1.01 10.76 -0.67
C GLN A 294 -0.48 11.45 0.60
N LEU A 295 -0.28 12.77 0.54
CA LEU A 295 0.21 13.56 1.66
C LEU A 295 -0.78 13.63 2.83
N THR A 296 -2.10 13.63 2.58
CA THR A 296 -3.11 13.73 3.64
C THR A 296 -3.60 12.40 4.18
N SER A 297 -3.43 11.31 3.42
CA SER A 297 -4.00 10.01 3.78
C SER A 297 -3.48 9.47 5.11
N ASP A 298 -4.37 8.78 5.84
CA ASP A 298 -4.05 8.12 7.12
C ASP A 298 -3.06 6.96 6.96
N ALA A 299 -3.07 6.29 5.80
CA ALA A 299 -2.09 5.26 5.46
C ALA A 299 -0.80 5.85 4.85
N GLY A 300 -0.82 7.12 4.44
CA GLY A 300 0.32 7.85 3.92
C GLY A 300 0.93 8.76 4.98
N GLU A 301 1.06 10.04 4.66
CA GLU A 301 1.91 10.95 5.44
C GLU A 301 1.17 11.70 6.56
N LYS A 302 -0.17 11.70 6.60
CA LYS A 302 -0.97 12.39 7.63
C LYS A 302 -0.71 13.90 7.76
N PHE A 303 -0.31 14.59 6.69
CA PHE A 303 -0.28 16.06 6.69
C PHE A 303 -1.69 16.62 6.79
N THR A 304 -1.81 17.83 7.36
CA THR A 304 -3.10 18.54 7.30
C THR A 304 -3.41 18.94 5.86
N GLU A 305 -4.70 19.03 5.54
CA GLU A 305 -5.18 19.48 4.22
C GLU A 305 -4.50 20.77 3.75
N LYS A 306 -4.27 21.73 4.67
CA LYS A 306 -3.60 23.00 4.37
C LYS A 306 -2.11 22.84 4.06
N GLN A 307 -1.42 21.92 4.74
CA GLN A 307 -0.01 21.64 4.49
C GLN A 307 0.18 20.93 3.15
N ALA A 308 -0.66 19.94 2.85
CA ALA A 308 -0.64 19.25 1.57
C ALA A 308 -0.99 20.20 0.42
N GLN A 309 -2.01 21.06 0.59
CA GLN A 309 -2.35 22.11 -0.37
C GLN A 309 -1.17 23.06 -0.61
N TYR A 310 -0.55 23.56 0.46
CA TYR A 310 0.64 24.41 0.35
C TYR A 310 1.78 23.70 -0.39
N ALA A 311 2.00 22.41 -0.12
CA ALA A 311 3.05 21.64 -0.77
C ALA A 311 2.82 21.50 -2.28
N VAL A 312 1.62 21.11 -2.71
CA VAL A 312 1.33 20.94 -4.15
C VAL A 312 1.36 22.27 -4.91
N GLU A 313 1.00 23.39 -4.26
CA GLU A 313 1.13 24.73 -4.83
C GLU A 313 2.60 25.10 -5.14
N GLN A 314 3.56 24.59 -4.36
CA GLN A 314 4.99 24.78 -4.64
C GLN A 314 5.49 23.94 -5.82
N MET A 315 4.78 22.88 -6.22
CA MET A 315 5.24 21.91 -7.23
C MET A 315 4.95 22.33 -8.68
N ASN A 316 4.30 23.47 -8.89
CA ASN A 316 3.97 24.03 -10.21
C ASN A 316 3.22 23.05 -11.13
N PHE A 317 2.13 22.47 -10.63
CA PHE A 317 1.25 21.60 -11.43
C PHE A 317 0.54 22.32 -12.59
N GLY A 318 0.45 23.65 -12.56
CA GLY A 318 -0.09 24.46 -13.65
C GLY A 318 -1.47 25.07 -13.40
N GLY A 319 -1.97 25.01 -12.16
CA GLY A 319 -3.34 25.41 -11.79
C GLY A 319 -3.51 26.83 -11.22
N ASN A 320 -2.86 27.87 -11.78
CA ASN A 320 -3.20 29.26 -11.40
C ASN A 320 -3.57 30.13 -12.60
N GLU A 321 -4.72 29.81 -13.23
CA GLU A 321 -5.53 30.77 -13.97
C GLU A 321 -6.80 31.15 -13.18
N SER A 322 -6.70 31.27 -11.84
CA SER A 322 -7.80 31.80 -11.03
C SER A 322 -7.31 32.74 -9.93
N SER A 323 -6.75 33.88 -10.34
CA SER A 323 -6.85 35.12 -9.59
C SER A 323 -7.23 36.25 -10.54
N SER A 324 -8.45 36.75 -10.36
CA SER A 324 -9.08 37.88 -11.04
C SER A 324 -8.27 39.18 -11.03
N ASP A 325 -8.22 39.83 -12.20
CA ASP A 325 -8.17 41.27 -12.49
C ASP A 325 -7.07 42.16 -11.87
N GLU A 326 -6.11 42.63 -12.71
CA GLU A 326 -6.22 43.94 -13.39
C GLU A 326 -5.01 44.20 -14.31
N SER A 327 -5.31 44.52 -15.57
CA SER A 327 -4.54 45.38 -16.50
C SER A 327 -3.04 45.13 -16.67
N SER A 328 -2.64 44.64 -17.84
CA SER A 328 -2.14 45.50 -18.94
C SER A 328 -1.78 44.64 -20.14
N ASP A 329 -2.15 45.15 -21.32
CA ASP A 329 -1.81 44.60 -22.62
C ASP A 329 -0.29 44.42 -22.76
N GLU A 330 0.21 43.20 -22.59
CA GLU A 330 1.47 42.79 -23.21
C GLU A 330 1.28 41.43 -23.87
N ASP A 331 1.53 41.44 -25.17
CA ASP A 331 1.75 40.33 -26.09
C ASP A 331 2.83 39.40 -25.55
N GLY A 332 2.45 38.58 -24.57
CA GLY A 332 3.25 37.55 -23.95
C GLY A 332 2.90 36.21 -24.55
N SER A 333 3.65 35.79 -25.56
CA SER A 333 3.72 34.41 -26.03
C SER A 333 3.76 33.49 -24.79
N SER A 334 2.66 32.80 -24.53
CA SER A 334 2.56 31.71 -23.55
C SER A 334 3.63 30.70 -23.93
N ASP A 335 4.80 30.82 -23.31
CA ASP A 335 5.89 29.90 -23.48
C ASP A 335 5.36 28.52 -23.12
N GLY A 336 5.45 27.58 -24.07
CA GLY A 336 5.00 26.20 -23.96
C GLY A 336 5.80 25.39 -22.96
N SER A 337 6.12 25.99 -21.81
CA SER A 337 6.73 25.37 -20.65
C SER A 337 5.81 24.28 -20.15
N MET A 338 6.32 23.05 -20.24
CA MET A 338 5.64 21.85 -19.82
C MET A 338 5.40 21.88 -18.30
N THR A 339 4.14 21.98 -17.87
CA THR A 339 3.76 21.97 -16.44
C THR A 339 4.11 20.63 -15.79
N LYS A 340 4.28 20.60 -14.46
CA LYS A 340 4.55 19.34 -13.74
C LYS A 340 3.44 18.31 -13.96
N SER A 341 2.18 18.74 -14.01
CA SER A 341 1.04 17.87 -14.32
C SER A 341 1.21 17.17 -15.67
N LYS A 342 1.51 17.92 -16.73
CA LYS A 342 1.76 17.36 -18.06
C LYS A 342 2.97 16.42 -18.10
N GLN A 343 4.07 16.78 -17.41
CA GLN A 343 5.27 15.93 -17.33
C GLN A 343 4.96 14.59 -16.69
N ASN A 344 4.29 14.63 -15.53
CA ASN A 344 3.92 13.44 -14.79
C ASN A 344 2.90 12.60 -15.56
N ALA A 345 1.94 13.22 -16.25
CA ALA A 345 0.96 12.50 -17.06
C ALA A 345 1.65 11.73 -18.21
N VAL A 346 2.68 12.29 -18.86
CA VAL A 346 3.47 11.58 -19.89
C VAL A 346 4.17 10.37 -19.28
N ALA A 347 4.91 10.56 -18.19
CA ALA A 347 5.64 9.48 -17.53
C ALA A 347 4.71 8.37 -17.00
N GLN A 348 3.53 8.75 -16.47
CA GLN A 348 2.52 7.78 -16.04
C GLN A 348 1.92 7.01 -17.21
N ALA A 349 1.70 7.67 -18.35
CA ALA A 349 1.19 7.04 -19.56
C ALA A 349 2.17 6.00 -20.12
N GLU A 350 3.47 6.33 -20.13
CA GLU A 350 4.55 5.40 -20.49
C GLU A 350 4.58 4.19 -19.55
N SER A 351 4.49 4.43 -18.24
CA SER A 351 4.44 3.36 -17.25
C SER A 351 3.25 2.42 -17.47
N TYR A 352 2.05 2.95 -17.73
CA TYR A 352 0.89 2.10 -18.01
C TYR A 352 1.06 1.24 -19.25
N LEU A 353 1.67 1.77 -20.32
CA LEU A 353 1.93 1.02 -21.55
C LEU A 353 3.02 -0.05 -21.40
N GLU A 354 3.85 0.02 -20.36
CA GLU A 354 4.81 -1.03 -20.02
C GLU A 354 4.12 -2.29 -19.47
N PHE A 355 3.06 -2.11 -18.67
CA PHE A 355 2.39 -3.21 -17.97
C PHE A 355 1.11 -3.70 -18.66
N SER A 356 0.46 -2.87 -19.49
CA SER A 356 -0.83 -3.22 -20.08
C SER A 356 -1.04 -2.55 -21.43
N ALA A 357 -1.79 -3.23 -22.30
CA ALA A 357 -2.15 -2.69 -23.60
C ALA A 357 -3.36 -1.77 -23.49
N PHE A 358 -3.25 -0.56 -24.04
CA PHE A 358 -4.33 0.42 -24.05
C PHE A 358 -4.63 0.93 -25.45
N SER A 359 -5.92 1.21 -25.70
CA SER A 359 -6.28 2.13 -26.78
C SER A 359 -5.92 3.56 -26.40
N LYS A 360 -5.79 4.43 -27.40
CA LYS A 360 -5.57 5.87 -27.16
C LYS A 360 -6.64 6.46 -26.23
N LYS A 361 -7.91 6.12 -26.46
CA LYS A 361 -9.05 6.57 -25.65
C LYS A 361 -8.98 5.99 -24.24
N GLY A 362 -8.69 4.69 -24.11
CA GLY A 362 -8.58 4.01 -22.83
C GLY A 362 -7.45 4.56 -21.97
N LEU A 363 -6.28 4.86 -22.55
CA LEU A 363 -5.16 5.43 -21.82
C LEU A 363 -5.48 6.85 -21.30
N VAL A 364 -6.11 7.69 -22.12
CA VAL A 364 -6.58 9.02 -21.66
C VAL A 364 -7.56 8.85 -20.50
N GLN A 365 -8.53 7.94 -20.61
CA GLN A 365 -9.50 7.69 -19.56
C GLN A 365 -8.85 7.19 -18.27
N GLN A 366 -7.89 6.27 -18.37
CA GLN A 366 -7.14 5.74 -17.23
C GLN A 366 -6.39 6.86 -16.50
N LEU A 367 -5.71 7.74 -17.25
CA LEU A 367 -5.00 8.87 -16.67
C LEU A 367 -5.94 9.90 -16.03
N SER A 368 -7.09 10.18 -16.64
CA SER A 368 -7.98 11.25 -16.19
C SER A 368 -9.02 10.85 -15.15
N SER A 369 -9.28 9.56 -14.97
CA SER A 369 -10.33 9.09 -14.06
C SER A 369 -9.89 9.16 -12.60
N ASP A 370 -10.84 9.41 -11.70
CA ASP A 370 -10.60 9.42 -10.25
C ASP A 370 -10.16 8.05 -9.71
N ALA A 371 -10.65 6.97 -10.33
CA ALA A 371 -10.23 5.59 -10.02
C ALA A 371 -8.88 5.22 -10.66
N GLY A 372 -8.38 6.05 -11.57
CA GLY A 372 -7.08 5.89 -12.22
C GLY A 372 -6.07 6.87 -11.64
N SER A 373 -5.45 7.70 -12.48
CA SER A 373 -4.41 8.65 -12.02
C SER A 373 -4.93 10.03 -11.64
N GLY A 374 -6.18 10.38 -11.97
CA GLY A 374 -6.80 11.66 -11.61
C GLY A 374 -6.18 12.91 -12.23
N TYR A 375 -5.49 12.83 -13.37
CA TYR A 375 -4.99 14.01 -14.07
C TYR A 375 -6.14 14.84 -14.67
N PRO A 376 -5.98 16.18 -14.78
CA PRO A 376 -6.84 16.97 -15.64
C PRO A 376 -6.92 16.35 -17.04
N ARG A 377 -8.14 16.24 -17.58
CA ARG A 377 -8.37 15.57 -18.87
C ARG A 377 -7.49 16.13 -19.99
N GLU A 378 -7.30 17.45 -20.01
CA GLU A 378 -6.45 18.13 -20.98
C GLU A 378 -4.97 17.74 -20.88
N ASP A 379 -4.46 17.49 -19.67
CA ASP A 379 -3.09 17.03 -19.45
C ASP A 379 -2.93 15.56 -19.83
N ALA A 380 -3.95 14.73 -19.56
CA ALA A 380 -3.99 13.34 -20.02
C ALA A 380 -4.03 13.25 -21.55
N GLU A 381 -4.86 14.06 -22.21
CA GLU A 381 -4.93 14.13 -23.67
C GLU A 381 -3.62 14.65 -24.26
N PHE A 382 -3.02 15.69 -23.65
CA PHE A 382 -1.71 16.17 -24.01
C PHE A 382 -0.67 15.05 -23.92
N ALA A 383 -0.62 14.34 -22.78
CA ALA A 383 0.35 13.29 -22.52
C ALA A 383 0.31 12.18 -23.57
N VAL A 384 -0.88 11.62 -23.81
CA VAL A 384 -1.07 10.54 -24.78
C VAL A 384 -0.75 11.00 -26.21
N ASN A 385 -0.90 12.29 -26.53
CA ASN A 385 -0.53 12.84 -27.83
C ASN A 385 0.99 13.04 -28.01
N GLN A 386 1.77 13.11 -26.94
CA GLN A 386 3.24 13.21 -27.02
C GLN A 386 3.92 11.86 -27.24
N LEU A 387 3.22 10.75 -26.97
CA LEU A 387 3.80 9.42 -27.06
C LEU A 387 3.97 8.98 -28.53
N ASP A 388 5.13 8.41 -28.83
CA ASP A 388 5.39 7.72 -30.10
C ASP A 388 4.93 6.25 -30.01
N VAL A 389 3.61 6.05 -30.06
CA VAL A 389 2.99 4.74 -29.87
C VAL A 389 2.32 4.24 -31.15
N ASN A 390 2.64 3.01 -31.52
CA ASN A 390 1.92 2.29 -32.55
C ASN A 390 0.62 1.71 -31.98
N TRP A 391 -0.49 2.42 -32.16
CA TRP A 391 -1.79 2.01 -31.63
C TRP A 391 -2.35 0.72 -32.25
N ASN A 392 -1.92 0.36 -33.47
CA ASN A 392 -2.26 -0.95 -34.06
C ASN A 392 -1.55 -2.08 -33.31
N GLU A 393 -0.29 -1.88 -32.91
CA GLU A 393 0.45 -2.86 -32.10
C GLU A 393 -0.18 -3.04 -30.71
N GLN A 394 -0.62 -1.94 -30.08
CA GLN A 394 -1.35 -2.00 -28.82
C GLN A 394 -2.67 -2.79 -28.95
N ALA A 395 -3.39 -2.63 -30.07
CA ALA A 395 -4.59 -3.42 -30.34
C ALA A 395 -4.29 -4.91 -30.46
N VAL A 396 -3.17 -5.29 -31.11
CA VAL A 396 -2.71 -6.68 -31.21
C VAL A 396 -2.38 -7.25 -29.83
N LYS A 397 -1.60 -6.54 -29.02
CA LYS A 397 -1.28 -6.98 -27.63
C LYS A 397 -2.53 -7.20 -26.79
N SER A 398 -3.51 -6.29 -26.91
CA SER A 398 -4.79 -6.44 -26.22
C SER A 398 -5.56 -7.67 -26.72
N ALA A 399 -5.58 -7.91 -28.04
CA ALA A 399 -6.20 -9.08 -28.63
C ALA A 399 -5.58 -10.40 -28.15
N GLU A 400 -4.25 -10.49 -28.13
CA GLU A 400 -3.50 -11.65 -27.62
C GLU A 400 -3.86 -11.92 -26.16
N SER A 401 -3.84 -10.88 -25.32
CA SER A 401 -4.21 -11.00 -23.89
C SER A 401 -5.63 -11.52 -23.68
N TYR A 402 -6.60 -11.07 -24.49
CA TYR A 402 -7.96 -11.62 -24.43
C TYR A 402 -8.00 -13.09 -24.83
N LEU A 403 -7.28 -13.47 -25.89
CA LEU A 403 -7.27 -14.83 -26.42
C LEU A 403 -6.57 -15.84 -25.50
N ASP A 404 -5.64 -15.37 -24.67
CA ASP A 404 -5.01 -16.20 -23.63
C ASP A 404 -6.02 -16.65 -22.56
N THR A 405 -7.06 -15.85 -22.32
CA THR A 405 -8.03 -16.11 -21.25
C THR A 405 -9.37 -16.65 -21.78
N MET A 406 -9.79 -16.22 -22.97
CA MET A 406 -11.12 -16.50 -23.51
C MET A 406 -11.06 -16.76 -25.02
N SER A 407 -11.96 -17.61 -25.52
CA SER A 407 -12.10 -17.83 -26.96
C SER A 407 -13.07 -16.83 -27.58
N PHE A 408 -12.71 -16.28 -28.74
CA PHE A 408 -13.55 -15.35 -29.50
C PHE A 408 -13.75 -15.81 -30.94
N SER A 409 -14.90 -15.44 -31.53
CA SER A 409 -15.01 -15.34 -32.98
C SER A 409 -14.37 -14.04 -33.46
N ARG A 410 -14.05 -13.91 -34.76
CA ARG A 410 -13.51 -12.68 -35.34
C ARG A 410 -14.35 -11.45 -34.99
N ASP A 411 -15.65 -11.51 -35.27
CA ASP A 411 -16.58 -10.40 -34.98
C ASP A 411 -16.70 -10.12 -33.48
N GLY A 412 -16.66 -11.16 -32.64
CA GLY A 412 -16.70 -11.02 -31.19
C GLY A 412 -15.46 -10.32 -30.62
N LEU A 413 -14.27 -10.69 -31.08
CA LEU A 413 -13.02 -10.05 -30.67
C LEU A 413 -12.99 -8.58 -31.11
N ILE A 414 -13.38 -8.33 -32.36
CA ILE A 414 -13.50 -6.97 -32.90
C ILE A 414 -14.44 -6.12 -32.03
N GLN A 415 -15.60 -6.67 -31.65
CA GLN A 415 -16.55 -5.97 -30.79
C GLN A 415 -15.96 -5.71 -29.41
N GLN A 416 -15.27 -6.68 -28.82
CA GLN A 416 -14.62 -6.53 -27.52
C GLN A 416 -13.56 -5.42 -27.53
N LEU A 417 -12.70 -5.39 -28.55
CA LEU A 417 -11.65 -4.40 -28.67
C LEU A 417 -12.18 -2.99 -28.97
N SER A 418 -13.22 -2.88 -29.80
CA SER A 418 -13.74 -1.57 -30.25
C SER A 418 -14.85 -0.98 -29.38
N SER A 419 -15.44 -1.77 -28.47
CA SER A 419 -16.49 -1.27 -27.60
C SER A 419 -15.98 -0.33 -26.51
N ASP A 420 -16.81 0.64 -26.13
CA ASP A 420 -16.51 1.59 -25.05
C ASP A 420 -16.48 0.93 -23.66
N ALA A 421 -17.26 -0.13 -23.47
CA ALA A 421 -17.20 -0.96 -22.26
C ALA A 421 -16.06 -1.99 -22.30
N GLY A 422 -15.45 -2.19 -23.47
CA GLY A 422 -14.29 -3.05 -23.68
C GLY A 422 -13.02 -2.21 -23.73
N SER A 423 -12.24 -2.34 -24.81
CA SER A 423 -10.89 -1.74 -24.86
C SER A 423 -10.83 -0.37 -25.54
N GLY A 424 -11.90 0.08 -26.20
CA GLY A 424 -12.02 1.42 -26.79
C GLY A 424 -11.11 1.70 -28.00
N PHE A 425 -10.61 0.68 -28.70
CA PHE A 425 -9.87 0.86 -29.95
C PHE A 425 -10.77 1.34 -31.09
N THR A 426 -10.20 1.97 -32.11
CA THR A 426 -10.99 2.24 -33.32
C THR A 426 -11.41 0.92 -33.99
N ARG A 427 -12.51 0.94 -34.73
CA ARG A 427 -12.98 -0.24 -35.46
C ARG A 427 -11.90 -0.81 -36.39
N GLU A 428 -11.13 0.06 -37.04
CA GLU A 428 -10.02 -0.30 -37.93
C GLU A 428 -8.86 -0.96 -37.17
N GLN A 429 -8.49 -0.43 -35.99
CA GLN A 429 -7.48 -1.04 -35.12
C GLN A 429 -7.90 -2.43 -34.64
N ALA A 430 -9.17 -2.59 -34.28
CA ALA A 430 -9.72 -3.87 -33.86
C ALA A 430 -9.74 -4.90 -35.01
N GLU A 431 -10.06 -4.49 -36.24
CA GLU A 431 -9.97 -5.36 -37.44
C GLU A 431 -8.55 -5.78 -37.70
N TYR A 432 -7.63 -4.81 -37.68
CA TYR A 432 -6.22 -5.07 -37.87
C TYR A 432 -5.71 -6.09 -36.85
N ALA A 433 -6.06 -5.91 -35.57
CA ALA A 433 -5.67 -6.82 -34.50
C ALA A 433 -6.24 -8.23 -34.71
N ALA A 434 -7.52 -8.37 -35.06
CA ALA A 434 -8.16 -9.65 -35.36
C ALA A 434 -7.45 -10.38 -36.51
N ASP A 435 -7.08 -9.66 -37.58
CA ASP A 435 -6.33 -10.23 -38.70
C ASP A 435 -4.92 -10.70 -38.28
N GLN A 436 -4.23 -9.94 -37.42
CA GLN A 436 -2.89 -10.31 -36.95
C GLN A 436 -2.89 -11.55 -36.05
N VAL A 437 -3.92 -11.73 -35.23
CA VAL A 437 -4.06 -12.92 -34.36
C VAL A 437 -4.70 -14.13 -35.08
N GLY A 438 -4.98 -14.00 -36.39
CA GLY A 438 -5.38 -15.12 -37.25
C GLY A 438 -6.87 -15.45 -37.24
N LEU A 439 -7.74 -14.47 -36.95
CA LEU A 439 -9.20 -14.64 -36.91
C LEU A 439 -9.94 -14.07 -38.14
#